data_AF-A0A8B6DKF4-F1
#
_entry.id   AF-A0A8B6DKF4-F1
#
_cell.length_a   1.000
_cell.length_b   1.000
_cell.length_c   1.000
_cell.angle_alpha   90.00
_cell.angle_beta   90.00
_cell.angle_gamma   90.00
#
_symmetry.space_group_name_H-M   'P 1'
#
loop_
_entity.id
_entity.type
_entity.pdbx_description
1 polymer ?
#
loop_
_entity_poly.entity_id
_entity_poly.type
_entity_poly.pdbx_seq_one_letter_code
_entity_poly.pdbx_strand_id
1 'polypeptide(L)'
;MAECVGSTEQNVEVRGTNADTIVSENRTTNQKRDQKRQMQRPRPTRVVSVKKRSLNHMGFKDLEHWLEDTNNIYIGRDMTHYVPGAVGSKWQNPFKDEKLGKEKRVELYEEYILSDTKTYDGKTLLESIEELQGKTLGCWCKPEFCHGDVLVQILMRLKKSS
;
A
#
# COMPACT_ATOMS: atom_id res chain seq x y z
N MET A 1 -4.91 -92.41 -14.02
CA MET A 1 -3.45 -92.24 -14.08
C MET A 1 -3.20 -90.88 -14.71
N ALA A 2 -2.48 -90.00 -13.99
CA ALA A 2 -1.71 -88.81 -14.44
C ALA A 2 -2.38 -87.76 -15.37
N GLU A 3 -2.06 -86.47 -15.40
CA GLU A 3 -1.29 -85.51 -14.61
C GLU A 3 -1.55 -84.13 -15.27
N CYS A 4 -1.83 -83.13 -14.46
CA CYS A 4 -1.20 -81.79 -14.44
C CYS A 4 -1.03 -80.87 -15.70
N VAL A 5 -1.41 -79.62 -15.42
CA VAL A 5 -0.84 -78.30 -15.77
C VAL A 5 -0.99 -77.69 -17.17
N GLY A 6 -1.37 -76.40 -17.17
CA GLY A 6 -0.90 -75.46 -18.18
C GLY A 6 -1.88 -74.38 -18.65
N SER A 7 -2.47 -73.59 -17.74
CA SER A 7 -3.02 -72.28 -18.13
C SER A 7 -1.86 -71.32 -18.39
N THR A 8 -1.85 -70.63 -19.53
CA THR A 8 -0.95 -69.48 -19.75
C THR A 8 -1.76 -68.31 -20.29
N GLU A 9 -1.99 -67.35 -19.41
CA GLU A 9 -2.43 -65.99 -19.71
C GLU A 9 -1.30 -65.23 -20.42
N GLN A 10 -1.63 -64.44 -21.46
CA GLN A 10 -0.86 -63.25 -21.82
C GLN A 10 -1.86 -62.14 -22.19
N ASN A 11 -2.17 -61.25 -21.25
CA ASN A 11 -1.48 -60.00 -20.89
C ASN A 11 -2.00 -58.81 -21.73
N VAL A 12 -3.02 -58.14 -21.21
CA VAL A 12 -3.53 -56.85 -21.69
C VAL A 12 -2.67 -55.75 -21.08
N GLU A 13 -1.98 -54.99 -21.93
CA GLU A 13 -1.13 -53.86 -21.54
C GLU A 13 -2.00 -52.72 -20.97
N VAL A 14 -2.04 -52.59 -19.64
CA VAL A 14 -2.74 -51.49 -18.97
C VAL A 14 -1.84 -50.25 -18.99
N ARG A 15 -2.23 -49.26 -19.81
CA ARG A 15 -1.64 -47.92 -19.82
C ARG A 15 -1.89 -47.25 -18.46
N GLY A 16 -0.87 -47.22 -17.60
CA GLY A 16 -0.89 -46.46 -16.36
C GLY A 16 -0.83 -44.95 -16.63
N THR A 17 -1.84 -44.20 -16.21
CA THR A 17 -1.82 -42.74 -16.25
C THR A 17 -1.02 -42.21 -15.06
N ASN A 18 0.10 -41.53 -15.33
CA ASN A 18 1.02 -40.95 -14.35
C ASN A 18 0.38 -39.80 -13.56
N ALA A 19 -0.30 -40.13 -12.46
CA ALA A 19 -0.90 -39.16 -11.53
C ALA A 19 0.16 -38.22 -10.90
N ASP A 20 1.38 -38.71 -10.68
CA ASP A 20 2.47 -37.95 -10.04
C ASP A 20 2.94 -36.77 -10.91
N THR A 21 2.96 -36.95 -12.23
CA THR A 21 3.32 -35.89 -13.18
C THR A 21 2.31 -34.75 -13.13
N ILE A 22 1.01 -35.08 -13.14
CA ILE A 22 -0.09 -34.12 -13.12
C ILE A 22 -0.10 -33.29 -11.82
N VAL A 23 0.16 -33.93 -10.67
CA VAL A 23 0.23 -33.23 -9.38
C VAL A 23 1.40 -32.24 -9.34
N SER A 24 2.55 -32.61 -9.90
CA SER A 24 3.75 -31.74 -9.92
C SER A 24 3.58 -30.50 -10.82
N GLU A 25 2.91 -30.65 -11.97
CA GLU A 25 2.59 -29.56 -12.90
C GLU A 25 1.52 -28.62 -12.34
N ASN A 26 0.51 -29.16 -11.65
CA ASN A 26 -0.51 -28.36 -10.96
C ASN A 26 0.05 -27.56 -9.77
N ARG A 27 1.07 -28.10 -9.08
CA ARG A 27 1.74 -27.41 -7.96
C ARG A 27 2.58 -26.22 -8.45
N THR A 28 3.30 -26.39 -9.54
CA THR A 28 4.16 -25.34 -10.13
C THR A 28 3.35 -24.23 -10.82
N THR A 29 2.21 -24.57 -11.43
CA THR A 29 1.29 -23.59 -12.04
C THR A 29 0.57 -22.74 -10.99
N ASN A 30 0.13 -23.32 -9.87
CA ASN A 30 -0.45 -22.56 -8.76
C ASN A 30 0.57 -21.64 -8.09
N GLN A 31 1.81 -22.10 -7.84
CA GLN A 31 2.88 -21.24 -7.30
C GLN A 31 3.21 -20.04 -8.21
N LYS A 32 3.26 -20.25 -9.54
CA LYS A 32 3.48 -19.17 -10.51
C LYS A 32 2.30 -18.18 -10.55
N ARG A 33 1.06 -18.66 -10.42
CA ARG A 33 -0.15 -17.81 -10.33
C ARG A 33 -0.19 -17.00 -9.03
N ASP A 34 0.18 -17.60 -7.91
CA ASP A 34 0.21 -16.92 -6.61
C ASP A 34 1.32 -15.86 -6.55
N GLN A 35 2.50 -16.15 -7.08
CA GLN A 35 3.58 -15.17 -7.21
C GLN A 35 3.17 -14.01 -8.14
N LYS A 36 2.49 -14.31 -9.26
CA LYS A 36 1.96 -13.29 -10.17
C LYS A 36 0.88 -12.43 -9.51
N ARG A 37 0.00 -13.02 -8.69
CA ARG A 37 -1.01 -12.29 -7.88
C ARG A 37 -0.39 -11.43 -6.78
N GLN A 38 0.66 -11.91 -6.12
CA GLN A 38 1.38 -11.14 -5.10
C GLN A 38 2.10 -9.93 -5.71
N MET A 39 2.67 -10.08 -6.90
CA MET A 39 3.31 -8.99 -7.65
C MET A 39 2.32 -7.93 -8.19
N GLN A 40 1.04 -8.28 -8.32
CA GLN A 40 -0.02 -7.40 -8.84
C GLN A 40 -0.79 -6.62 -7.75
N ARG A 41 -0.46 -6.79 -6.46
CA ARG A 41 -1.13 -6.04 -5.40
C ARG A 41 -0.62 -4.59 -5.39
N PRO A 42 -1.51 -3.59 -5.49
CA PRO A 42 -1.09 -2.19 -5.37
C PRO A 42 -0.44 -1.99 -4.00
N ARG A 43 0.68 -1.27 -3.97
CA ARG A 43 1.37 -0.94 -2.71
C ARG A 43 0.35 -0.28 -1.76
N PRO A 44 0.36 -0.60 -0.46
CA PRO A 44 -0.49 0.11 0.48
C PRO A 44 0.03 1.53 0.69
N THR A 45 -0.88 2.49 0.74
CA THR A 45 -0.56 3.85 1.20
C THR A 45 -0.14 3.81 2.65
N ARG A 46 0.94 4.51 3.00
CA ARG A 46 1.46 4.57 4.38
C ARG A 46 1.95 5.96 4.71
N VAL A 47 2.12 6.26 5.99
CA VAL A 47 2.68 7.53 6.47
C VAL A 47 4.01 7.28 7.16
N VAL A 48 5.03 8.09 6.83
CA VAL A 48 6.37 8.03 7.40
C VAL A 48 6.76 9.37 8.03
N SER A 49 7.73 9.33 8.94
CA SER A 49 8.32 10.54 9.50
C SER A 49 9.35 11.12 8.53
N VAL A 50 9.20 12.40 8.19
CA VAL A 50 10.21 13.17 7.42
C VAL A 50 11.15 13.98 8.32
N LYS A 51 11.22 13.63 9.61
CA LYS A 51 12.28 14.14 10.49
C LYS A 51 13.64 13.66 9.96
N LYS A 52 14.65 14.53 9.94
CA LYS A 52 15.99 14.21 9.42
C LYS A 52 16.55 12.90 9.96
N ARG A 53 16.44 12.65 11.28
CA ARG A 53 16.89 11.39 11.89
C ARG A 53 16.19 10.16 11.29
N SER A 54 14.89 10.24 11.04
CA SER A 54 14.11 9.16 10.44
C SER A 54 14.48 8.94 8.97
N LEU A 55 14.66 10.03 8.20
CA LEU A 55 15.12 9.97 6.82
C LEU A 55 16.50 9.32 6.71
N ASN A 56 17.45 9.74 7.54
CA ASN A 56 18.80 9.15 7.60
C ASN A 56 18.77 7.66 7.91
N HIS A 57 17.89 7.22 8.82
CA HIS A 57 17.74 5.80 9.15
C HIS A 57 17.16 4.99 7.98
N MET A 58 16.38 5.63 7.10
CA MET A 58 15.87 5.03 5.86
C MET A 58 16.87 5.15 4.68
N GLY A 59 18.06 5.72 4.90
CA GLY A 59 19.09 5.88 3.86
C GLY A 59 19.02 7.18 3.06
N PHE A 60 18.13 8.11 3.42
CA PHE A 60 17.99 9.40 2.75
C PHE A 60 18.79 10.48 3.47
N LYS A 61 19.38 11.39 2.71
CA LYS A 61 20.22 12.48 3.24
C LYS A 61 19.39 13.56 3.92
N ASP A 62 18.26 13.89 3.30
CA ASP A 62 17.35 14.97 3.64
C ASP A 62 16.01 14.77 2.91
N LEU A 63 15.10 15.74 3.04
CA LEU A 63 13.77 15.67 2.45
C LEU A 63 13.81 15.72 0.92
N GLU A 64 14.72 16.49 0.30
CA GLU A 64 14.85 16.55 -1.15
C GLU A 64 15.26 15.21 -1.74
N HIS A 65 16.29 14.57 -1.18
CA HIS A 65 16.69 13.23 -1.61
C HIS A 65 15.55 12.21 -1.42
N TRP A 66 14.73 12.34 -0.36
CA TRP A 66 13.56 11.49 -0.18
C TRP A 66 12.46 11.74 -1.23
N LEU A 67 12.29 12.99 -1.68
CA LEU A 67 11.30 13.40 -2.68
C LEU A 67 11.71 13.07 -4.13
N GLU A 68 12.95 12.63 -4.37
CA GLU A 68 13.36 12.12 -5.69
C GLU A 68 12.54 10.90 -6.13
N ASP A 69 12.00 10.11 -5.19
CA ASP A 69 11.02 9.06 -5.49
C ASP A 69 9.62 9.67 -5.66
N THR A 70 9.09 9.58 -6.88
CA THR A 70 7.74 10.06 -7.26
C THR A 70 6.57 9.37 -6.51
N ASN A 71 6.84 8.30 -5.76
CA ASN A 71 5.86 7.68 -4.87
C ASN A 71 5.80 8.34 -3.49
N ASN A 72 6.79 9.16 -3.16
CA ASN A 72 6.85 9.89 -1.91
C ASN A 72 6.17 11.26 -2.07
N ILE A 73 5.27 11.58 -1.14
CA ILE A 73 4.53 12.84 -1.17
C ILE A 73 4.69 13.50 0.20
N TYR A 74 5.24 14.71 0.23
CA TYR A 74 5.20 15.54 1.41
C TYR A 74 3.78 16.13 1.59
N ILE A 75 3.17 15.90 2.75
CA ILE A 75 1.77 16.30 3.04
C ILE A 75 1.66 17.40 4.09
N GLY A 76 2.77 18.04 4.43
CA GLY A 76 2.78 19.09 5.44
C GLY A 76 2.66 20.50 4.86
N ARG A 77 2.89 21.48 5.73
CA ARG A 77 2.80 22.90 5.41
C ARG A 77 4.05 23.37 4.68
N ASP A 78 3.96 24.52 4.03
CA ASP A 78 5.13 25.15 3.43
C ASP A 78 6.16 25.49 4.52
N MET A 79 7.32 24.86 4.41
CA MET A 79 8.48 25.08 5.26
C MET A 79 9.74 25.29 4.40
N THR A 80 9.58 25.67 3.13
CA THR A 80 10.69 25.84 2.17
C THR A 80 11.78 26.78 2.67
N HIS A 81 11.40 27.79 3.46
CA HIS A 81 12.35 28.70 4.11
C HIS A 81 13.34 28.00 5.05
N TYR A 82 12.94 26.87 5.65
CA TYR A 82 13.73 26.14 6.65
C TYR A 82 14.27 24.80 6.15
N VAL A 83 13.50 24.14 5.27
CA VAL A 83 13.80 22.80 4.78
C VAL A 83 13.57 22.79 3.26
N PRO A 84 14.65 22.68 2.47
CA PRO A 84 14.53 22.47 1.03
C PRO A 84 13.61 21.29 0.69
N GLY A 85 12.82 21.42 -0.37
CA GLY A 85 11.81 20.44 -0.79
C GLY A 85 10.49 20.45 0.01
N ALA A 86 10.40 21.15 1.15
CA ALA A 86 9.19 21.20 1.97
C ALA A 86 8.12 22.19 1.44
N VAL A 87 7.77 22.06 0.17
CA VAL A 87 6.72 22.86 -0.48
C VAL A 87 5.37 22.51 0.12
N GLY A 88 4.55 23.53 0.39
CA GLY A 88 3.22 23.34 0.99
C GLY A 88 2.33 22.42 0.15
N SER A 89 1.73 21.43 0.81
CA SER A 89 0.85 20.47 0.17
C SER A 89 -0.62 20.91 0.23
N LYS A 90 -1.43 20.55 -0.77
CA LYS A 90 -2.90 20.64 -0.65
C LYS A 90 -3.46 19.75 0.47
N TRP A 91 -2.71 18.71 0.84
CA TRP A 91 -3.02 17.79 1.94
C TRP A 91 -2.58 18.30 3.32
N GLN A 92 -2.08 19.53 3.42
CA GLN A 92 -1.68 20.09 4.71
C GLN A 92 -2.87 20.22 5.68
N ASN A 93 -2.61 20.09 6.98
CA ASN A 93 -3.62 20.41 7.98
C ASN A 93 -3.68 21.94 8.22
N PRO A 94 -4.82 22.62 7.90
CA PRO A 94 -4.96 24.07 8.08
C PRO A 94 -5.15 24.48 9.55
N PHE A 95 -5.54 23.56 10.43
CA PHE A 95 -5.74 23.84 11.85
C PHE A 95 -4.38 23.94 12.54
N LYS A 96 -3.98 25.17 12.88
CA LYS A 96 -2.67 25.47 13.50
C LYS A 96 -2.75 25.82 14.98
N ASP A 97 -3.94 26.14 15.49
CA ASP A 97 -4.09 26.59 16.88
C ASP A 97 -3.58 25.52 17.87
N GLU A 98 -2.51 25.87 18.58
CA GLU A 98 -1.87 24.97 19.53
C GLU A 98 -2.73 24.74 20.77
N LYS A 99 -3.62 25.68 21.10
CA LYS A 99 -4.52 25.59 22.27
C LYS A 99 -5.56 24.49 22.12
N LEU A 100 -5.92 24.13 20.88
CA LEU A 100 -6.86 23.05 20.59
C LEU A 100 -6.27 21.67 20.93
N GLY A 101 -4.94 21.56 21.09
CA GLY A 101 -4.28 20.27 21.22
C GLY A 101 -4.14 19.55 19.87
N LYS A 102 -3.35 18.47 19.86
CA LYS A 102 -3.04 17.76 18.61
C LYS A 102 -4.21 16.90 18.13
N GLU A 103 -4.84 16.16 19.03
CA GLU A 103 -5.96 15.27 18.74
C GLU A 103 -7.11 16.05 18.10
N LYS A 104 -7.52 17.16 18.72
CA LYS A 104 -8.62 17.98 18.18
C LYS A 104 -8.33 18.55 16.80
N ARG A 105 -7.09 18.97 16.53
CA ARG A 105 -6.68 19.43 15.19
C ARG A 105 -6.75 18.33 14.14
N VAL A 106 -6.56 17.06 14.53
CA VAL A 106 -6.68 15.92 13.62
C VAL A 106 -8.15 15.55 13.41
N GLU A 107 -9.00 15.62 14.43
CA GLU A 107 -10.46 15.47 14.30
C GLU A 107 -11.05 16.52 13.35
N LEU A 108 -10.74 17.80 13.59
CA LEU A 108 -11.19 18.90 12.72
C LEU A 108 -10.68 18.72 11.28
N TYR A 109 -9.49 18.13 11.12
CA TYR A 109 -8.96 17.82 9.80
C TYR A 109 -9.75 16.71 9.10
N GLU A 110 -10.17 15.67 9.82
CA GLU A 110 -11.06 14.65 9.25
C GLU A 110 -12.39 15.25 8.79
N GLU A 111 -13.03 16.06 9.64
CA GLU A 111 -14.25 16.80 9.28
C GLU A 111 -14.03 17.70 8.06
N TYR A 112 -12.88 18.39 8.00
CA TYR A 112 -12.51 19.27 6.89
C TYR A 112 -12.44 18.52 5.56
N ILE A 113 -11.80 17.35 5.51
CA ILE A 113 -11.73 16.53 4.29
C ILE A 113 -13.12 16.01 3.91
N LEU A 114 -13.87 15.49 4.88
CA LEU A 114 -15.20 14.90 4.65
C LEU A 114 -16.28 15.93 4.34
N SER A 115 -16.09 17.19 4.72
CA SER A 115 -17.02 18.27 4.40
C SER A 115 -17.14 18.51 2.90
N ASP A 116 -16.15 18.08 2.12
CA ASP A 116 -16.14 18.20 0.65
C ASP A 116 -16.25 19.65 0.15
N THR A 117 -15.98 20.64 1.00
CA THR A 117 -16.21 22.06 0.68
C THR A 117 -15.01 22.78 0.09
N LYS A 118 -13.81 22.20 0.21
CA LYS A 118 -12.56 22.85 -0.19
C LYS A 118 -12.00 22.22 -1.44
N THR A 119 -11.76 23.08 -2.42
CA THR A 119 -11.30 22.70 -3.75
C THR A 119 -9.87 23.16 -4.00
N TYR A 120 -9.14 22.30 -4.72
CA TYR A 120 -7.81 22.53 -5.27
C TYR A 120 -7.89 22.12 -6.74
N ASP A 121 -7.47 23.02 -7.64
CA ASP A 121 -7.52 22.80 -9.09
C ASP A 121 -8.90 22.34 -9.60
N GLY A 122 -9.97 22.86 -9.00
CA GLY A 122 -11.36 22.56 -9.37
C GLY A 122 -11.93 21.25 -8.84
N LYS A 123 -11.17 20.47 -8.06
CA LYS A 123 -11.64 19.24 -7.38
C LYS A 123 -11.56 19.39 -5.88
N THR A 124 -12.45 18.72 -5.16
CA THR A 124 -12.35 18.68 -3.71
C THR A 124 -11.18 17.79 -3.27
N LEU A 125 -10.78 17.93 -2.00
CA LEU A 125 -9.82 17.01 -1.41
C LEU A 125 -10.35 15.58 -1.33
N LEU A 126 -11.65 15.40 -1.10
CA LEU A 126 -12.24 14.06 -1.05
C LEU A 126 -12.25 13.41 -2.43
N GLU A 127 -12.59 14.15 -3.50
CA GLU A 127 -12.52 13.68 -4.89
C GLU A 127 -11.09 13.32 -5.32
N SER A 128 -10.09 13.98 -4.73
CA SER A 128 -8.68 13.75 -5.06
C SER A 128 -8.04 12.63 -4.24
N ILE A 129 -8.73 12.06 -3.25
CA ILE A 129 -8.12 11.17 -2.23
C ILE A 129 -7.47 9.91 -2.83
N GLU A 130 -8.01 9.43 -3.96
CA GLU A 130 -7.49 8.25 -4.65
C GLU A 130 -6.06 8.46 -5.19
N GLU A 131 -5.61 9.70 -5.39
CA GLU A 131 -4.24 10.00 -5.82
C GLU A 131 -3.18 9.54 -4.80
N LEU A 132 -3.58 9.41 -3.54
CA LEU A 132 -2.72 8.94 -2.46
C LEU A 132 -2.54 7.43 -2.49
N GLN A 133 -3.24 6.70 -3.34
CA GLN A 133 -3.16 5.25 -3.45
C GLN A 133 -1.75 4.78 -3.78
N GLY A 134 -1.19 3.95 -2.89
CA GLY A 134 0.15 3.37 -3.03
C GLY A 134 1.30 4.34 -2.85
N LYS A 135 1.00 5.57 -2.41
CA LYS A 135 1.99 6.60 -2.08
C LYS A 135 2.50 6.46 -0.65
N THR A 136 3.71 6.96 -0.41
CA THR A 136 4.28 7.12 0.93
C THR A 136 4.13 8.59 1.33
N LEU A 137 3.33 8.85 2.35
CA LEU A 137 3.03 10.20 2.80
C LEU A 137 4.03 10.63 3.88
N GLY A 138 4.70 11.74 3.67
CA GLY A 138 5.71 12.28 4.57
C GLY A 138 5.13 13.36 5.50
N CYS A 139 5.20 13.14 6.81
CA CYS A 139 4.73 14.09 7.82
C CYS A 139 5.69 14.19 9.02
N TRP A 140 5.90 15.39 9.56
CA TRP A 140 6.73 15.59 10.75
C TRP A 140 6.09 15.12 12.05
N CYS A 141 4.77 14.98 12.10
CA CYS A 141 4.05 14.55 13.30
C CYS A 141 4.35 13.10 13.70
N LYS A 142 4.76 12.23 12.77
CA LYS A 142 5.11 10.83 13.07
C LYS A 142 6.28 10.77 14.07
N PRO A 143 6.29 9.76 14.98
CA PRO A 143 5.51 8.51 14.95
C PRO A 143 4.08 8.59 15.51
N GLU A 144 3.74 9.66 16.22
CA GLU A 144 2.41 9.86 16.79
C GLU A 144 1.32 9.96 15.72
N PHE A 145 0.07 9.69 16.11
CA PHE A 145 -1.11 9.85 15.25
C PHE A 145 -1.15 11.24 14.61
N CYS A 146 -1.47 11.34 13.32
CA CYS A 146 -1.39 12.59 12.58
C CYS A 146 -2.45 12.71 11.48
N HIS A 147 -2.49 13.87 10.82
CA HIS A 147 -3.42 14.11 9.71
C HIS A 147 -3.20 13.18 8.51
N GLY A 148 -1.97 12.72 8.30
CA GLY A 148 -1.69 11.70 7.29
C GLY A 148 -2.39 10.36 7.58
N ASP A 149 -2.55 10.00 8.85
CA ASP A 149 -3.26 8.77 9.22
C ASP A 149 -4.76 8.87 8.92
N VAL A 150 -5.33 10.07 9.07
CA VAL A 150 -6.72 10.35 8.65
C VAL A 150 -6.88 10.16 7.15
N LEU A 151 -5.96 10.67 6.33
CA LEU A 151 -6.01 10.48 4.87
C LEU A 151 -6.00 8.99 4.48
N VAL A 152 -5.12 8.20 5.11
CA VAL A 152 -5.07 6.75 4.90
C VAL A 152 -6.37 6.08 5.32
N GLN A 153 -6.95 6.46 6.46
CA GLN A 153 -8.21 5.92 6.92
C GLN A 153 -9.37 6.22 5.97
N ILE A 154 -9.51 7.47 5.51
CA ILE A 154 -10.55 7.87 4.57
C ILE A 154 -10.41 7.07 3.27
N LEU A 155 -9.19 6.99 2.71
CA LEU A 155 -8.91 6.18 1.52
C LEU A 155 -9.31 4.71 1.70
N MET A 156 -8.99 4.12 2.85
CA MET A 156 -9.38 2.74 3.16
C MET A 156 -10.89 2.55 3.30
N ARG A 157 -11.61 3.53 3.87
CA ARG A 157 -13.08 3.46 4.00
C ARG A 157 -13.75 3.50 2.62
N LEU A 158 -13.32 4.39 1.73
CA LEU A 158 -13.88 4.51 0.37
C LEU A 158 -13.70 3.23 -0.45
N LYS A 159 -12.55 2.57 -0.32
CA LYS A 159 -12.27 1.29 -0.99
C LYS A 159 -13.08 0.10 -0.47
N LYS A 160 -13.59 0.15 0.76
CA LYS A 160 -14.46 -0.91 1.30
C LYS A 160 -15.90 -0.76 0.83
N SER A 161 -16.29 0.46 0.42
CA SER A 161 -17.64 0.78 -0.02
C SER A 161 -17.83 0.70 -1.54
N SER A 162 -16.75 0.41 -2.29
CA SER A 162 -16.73 0.26 -3.75
C SER A 162 -16.59 -1.21 -4.14
#